data_AF-A0A3M1DBX6-F1
#
_entry.id   AF-A0A3M1DBX6-F1
#
_cell.length_a   1.000
_cell.length_b   1.000
_cell.length_c   1.000
_cell.angle_alpha   90.00
_cell.angle_beta   90.00
_cell.angle_gamma   90.00
#
_symmetry.space_group_name_H-M   'P 1'
#
loop_
_entity.id
_entity.type
_entity.pdbx_description
1 polymer ?
#
loop_
_entity_poly.entity_id
_entity_poly.type
_entity_poly.pdbx_seq_one_letter_code
_entity_poly.pdbx_strand_id
1 'polypeptide(L)'
;MHHFSKTPSKNFVWYMSPVVNNSYQKGFFLLYALVVLAALLGGSFVLAQLAMKNLSIVRGAYESTEATFAAETGAECALYWRLRNGANGAYQCGDDPLQEGQFQAGGITQFIAKYQFNGACVEAHVEVDDANQTIRSRGYNTCNPTPNNPTVVERGYFIIY
;
A
#
# COMPACT_ATOMS: atom_id res chain seq x y z
N MET A 1 16.59 64.08 44.56
CA MET A 1 16.49 64.64 43.20
C MET A 1 17.11 63.64 42.25
N HIS A 2 16.32 63.05 41.36
CA HIS A 2 16.61 62.87 39.92
C HIS A 2 15.51 61.99 39.33
N HIS A 3 14.67 62.67 38.55
CA HIS A 3 13.64 62.15 37.68
C HIS A 3 14.22 61.25 36.58
N PHE A 4 13.58 60.10 36.31
CA PHE A 4 13.51 59.46 35.00
C PHE A 4 12.11 58.83 34.91
N SER A 5 11.11 59.55 34.42
CA SER A 5 10.70 59.68 33.01
C SER A 5 10.34 58.33 32.36
N LYS A 6 9.04 58.05 32.34
CA LYS A 6 8.36 57.02 31.52
C LYS A 6 8.32 57.46 30.06
N THR A 7 8.56 56.53 29.13
CA THR A 7 7.86 56.48 27.83
C THR A 7 7.71 55.04 27.32
N PRO A 8 6.66 54.75 26.51
CA PRO A 8 5.95 53.48 26.54
C PRO A 8 6.25 52.53 25.38
N SER A 9 5.76 51.30 25.55
CA SER A 9 5.73 50.21 24.58
C SER A 9 5.18 50.64 23.22
N LYS A 10 5.93 50.33 22.16
CA LYS A 10 5.45 50.43 20.78
C LYS A 10 4.37 49.37 20.58
N ASN A 11 3.13 49.83 20.60
CA ASN A 11 1.94 49.04 20.29
C ASN A 11 2.00 48.60 18.82
N PHE A 12 2.00 47.29 18.61
CA PHE A 12 1.64 46.68 17.34
C PHE A 12 0.13 46.81 17.18
N VAL A 13 -0.30 47.94 16.60
CA VAL A 13 -1.71 48.23 16.33
C VAL A 13 -2.10 47.48 15.06
N TRP A 14 -2.86 46.40 15.20
CA TRP A 14 -3.63 45.84 14.09
C TRP A 14 -4.63 46.90 13.66
N TYR A 15 -4.50 47.41 12.43
CA TYR A 15 -5.55 48.16 11.75
C TYR A 15 -6.72 47.20 11.47
N MET A 16 -7.54 46.93 12.48
CA MET A 16 -8.93 46.54 12.28
C MET A 16 -9.69 47.83 12.01
N SER A 17 -9.86 48.16 10.73
CA SER A 17 -10.67 49.29 10.30
C SER A 17 -12.06 49.20 10.95
N PRO A 18 -12.58 50.27 11.58
CA PRO A 18 -13.91 50.25 12.18
C PRO A 18 -14.95 50.11 11.06
N VAL A 19 -15.82 49.11 11.20
CA VAL A 19 -16.99 48.92 10.34
C VAL A 19 -17.89 50.15 10.49
N VAL A 20 -17.85 51.03 9.48
CA VAL A 20 -18.67 52.25 9.41
C VAL A 20 -20.15 51.89 9.43
N ASN A 21 -20.91 52.57 10.28
CA ASN A 21 -22.29 52.28 10.61
C ASN A 21 -23.23 52.89 9.55
N ASN A 22 -23.45 52.17 8.45
CA ASN A 22 -24.46 52.50 7.45
C ASN A 22 -25.37 51.28 7.24
N SER A 23 -26.62 51.36 7.70
CA SER A 23 -27.51 50.20 7.91
C SER A 23 -27.80 49.37 6.65
N TYR A 24 -27.61 49.94 5.45
CA TYR A 24 -27.74 49.24 4.18
C TYR A 24 -26.47 48.52 3.70
N GLN A 25 -25.27 48.91 4.17
CA GLN A 25 -24.00 48.32 3.72
C GLN A 25 -23.55 47.10 4.54
N LYS A 26 -24.15 46.89 5.72
CA LYS A 26 -23.80 45.77 6.63
C LYS A 26 -24.33 44.41 6.15
N GLY A 27 -25.46 44.39 5.43
CA GLY A 27 -26.04 43.14 4.92
C GLY A 27 -25.24 42.50 3.79
N PHE A 28 -24.66 43.32 2.90
CA PHE A 28 -23.89 42.82 1.76
C PHE A 28 -22.57 42.17 2.19
N PHE A 29 -21.88 42.75 3.17
CA PHE A 29 -20.64 42.19 3.70
C PHE A 29 -20.85 40.82 4.36
N LEU A 30 -21.98 40.63 5.06
CA LEU A 30 -22.35 39.35 5.67
C LEU A 30 -22.55 38.26 4.61
N LEU A 31 -23.31 38.56 3.55
CA LEU A 31 -23.54 37.62 2.44
C LEU A 31 -22.24 37.29 1.70
N TYR A 32 -21.39 38.29 1.46
CA TYR A 32 -20.09 38.08 0.83
C TYR A 32 -19.19 37.15 1.66
N ALA A 33 -19.09 37.39 2.97
CA ALA A 33 -18.32 36.54 3.88
C ALA A 33 -18.85 35.10 3.89
N LEU A 34 -20.18 34.92 3.89
CA LEU A 34 -20.80 33.60 3.83
C LEU A 34 -20.47 32.85 2.52
N VAL A 35 -20.51 33.53 1.37
CA VAL A 35 -20.17 32.94 0.07
C VAL A 35 -18.70 32.53 0.03
N VAL A 36 -17.79 33.38 0.52
CA VAL A 36 -16.36 33.05 0.58
C VAL A 36 -16.12 31.85 1.50
N LEU A 37 -16.76 31.80 2.67
CA LEU A 37 -16.68 30.65 3.58
C LEU A 37 -17.23 29.37 2.93
N ALA A 38 -18.36 29.45 2.23
CA ALA A 38 -18.93 28.31 1.53
C ALA A 38 -18.00 27.79 0.42
N ALA A 39 -17.35 28.69 -0.33
CA ALA A 39 -16.37 28.32 -1.35
C ALA A 39 -15.14 27.63 -0.74
N LEU A 40 -14.62 28.16 0.37
CA LEU A 40 -13.47 27.58 1.09
C LEU A 40 -13.80 26.20 1.69
N LEU A 41 -14.98 26.05 2.28
CA LEU A 41 -15.47 24.77 2.82
C LEU A 41 -15.70 23.75 1.70
N GLY A 42 -16.31 24.17 0.59
CA GLY A 42 -16.54 23.33 -0.57
C GLY A 42 -15.24 22.79 -1.16
N GLY A 43 -14.23 23.65 -1.32
CA GLY A 43 -12.90 23.21 -1.80
C GLY A 43 -12.23 22.21 -0.86
N SER A 44 -12.28 22.46 0.46
CA SER A 44 -11.70 21.57 1.46
C SER A 44 -12.37 20.20 1.50
N PHE A 45 -13.69 20.15 1.34
CA PHE A 45 -14.46 18.91 1.30
C PHE A 45 -14.05 18.01 0.13
N VAL A 46 -13.83 18.58 -1.06
CA VAL A 46 -13.38 17.82 -2.25
C VAL A 46 -12.01 17.17 -1.99
N LEU A 47 -11.08 17.90 -1.38
CA LEU A 47 -9.76 17.36 -1.04
C LEU A 47 -9.85 16.22 -0.02
N ALA A 48 -10.71 16.35 0.99
CA ALA A 48 -10.93 15.29 1.99
C ALA A 48 -11.47 14.00 1.34
N GLN A 49 -12.41 14.14 0.40
CA GLN A 49 -12.96 13.00 -0.34
C GLN A 49 -11.91 12.31 -1.21
N LEU A 50 -11.03 13.08 -1.85
CA LEU A 50 -9.93 12.53 -2.63
C LEU A 50 -8.93 11.78 -1.74
N ALA A 51 -8.60 12.33 -0.57
CA ALA A 51 -7.68 11.71 0.38
C ALA A 51 -8.19 10.34 0.87
N MET A 52 -9.48 10.21 1.20
CA MET A 52 -10.06 8.94 1.63
C MET A 52 -9.97 7.85 0.55
N LYS A 53 -10.18 8.22 -0.72
CA LYS A 53 -10.05 7.29 -1.85
C LYS A 53 -8.61 6.87 -2.10
N ASN A 54 -7.66 7.76 -1.89
CA ASN A 54 -6.24 7.42 -2.06
C ASN A 54 -5.76 6.40 -1.04
N LEU A 55 -6.29 6.41 0.19
CA LEU A 55 -5.92 5.41 1.21
C LEU A 55 -6.29 3.97 0.81
N SER A 56 -7.45 3.77 0.18
CA SER A 56 -7.84 2.43 -0.26
C SER A 56 -6.97 1.92 -1.41
N ILE A 57 -6.59 2.81 -2.33
CA ILE A 57 -5.67 2.48 -3.43
C ILE A 57 -4.29 2.11 -2.89
N VAL A 58 -3.75 2.89 -1.94
CA VAL A 58 -2.45 2.63 -1.31
C VAL A 58 -2.46 1.27 -0.61
N ARG A 59 -3.54 0.94 0.10
CA ARG A 59 -3.67 -0.38 0.74
C ARG A 59 -3.64 -1.52 -0.29
N GLY A 60 -4.38 -1.39 -1.40
CA GLY A 60 -4.36 -2.39 -2.45
C GLY A 60 -2.99 -2.53 -3.13
N ALA A 61 -2.25 -1.43 -3.27
CA ALA A 61 -0.88 -1.46 -3.77
C ALA A 61 0.05 -2.21 -2.80
N TYR A 62 -0.06 -1.95 -1.51
CA TYR A 62 0.73 -2.62 -0.49
C TYR A 62 0.45 -4.15 -0.46
N GLU A 63 -0.82 -4.56 -0.36
CA GLU A 63 -1.20 -5.98 -0.41
C GLU A 63 -0.79 -6.65 -1.73
N SER A 64 -0.75 -5.90 -2.84
CA SER A 64 -0.21 -6.39 -4.12
C SER A 64 1.29 -6.61 -4.07
N THR A 65 2.07 -5.75 -3.39
CA THR A 65 3.52 -5.94 -3.28
C THR A 65 3.87 -7.19 -2.48
N GLU A 66 3.10 -7.51 -1.45
CA GLU A 66 3.23 -8.75 -0.66
C GLU A 66 3.01 -10.00 -1.53
N ALA A 67 1.90 -10.03 -2.27
CA ALA A 67 1.59 -11.12 -3.19
C ALA A 67 2.64 -11.23 -4.33
N THR A 68 3.09 -10.12 -4.88
CA THR A 68 4.14 -10.10 -5.93
C THR A 68 5.45 -10.66 -5.39
N PHE A 69 5.87 -10.25 -4.20
CA PHE A 69 7.09 -10.75 -3.55
C PHE A 69 7.05 -12.27 -3.39
N ALA A 70 5.94 -12.82 -2.88
CA ALA A 70 5.76 -14.26 -2.77
C ALA A 70 5.85 -14.95 -4.15
N ALA A 71 5.19 -14.38 -5.16
CA ALA A 71 5.20 -14.94 -6.51
C ALA A 71 6.61 -14.96 -7.14
N GLU A 72 7.38 -13.88 -7.02
CA GLU A 72 8.75 -13.80 -7.56
C GLU A 72 9.67 -14.78 -6.86
N THR A 73 9.69 -14.77 -5.52
CA THR A 73 10.53 -15.66 -4.72
C THR A 73 10.19 -17.14 -4.95
N GLY A 74 8.92 -17.48 -5.07
CA GLY A 74 8.47 -18.83 -5.46
C GLY A 74 8.98 -19.25 -6.84
N ALA A 75 8.94 -18.34 -7.82
CA ALA A 75 9.44 -18.61 -9.18
C ALA A 75 10.96 -18.79 -9.21
N GLU A 76 11.70 -17.91 -8.53
CA GLU A 76 13.16 -18.04 -8.37
C GLU A 76 13.54 -19.36 -7.69
N CYS A 77 12.75 -19.77 -6.69
CA CYS A 77 13.02 -21.00 -5.97
C CYS A 77 12.82 -22.25 -6.84
N ALA A 78 11.76 -22.28 -7.66
CA ALA A 78 11.57 -23.34 -8.65
C ALA A 78 12.65 -23.34 -9.73
N LEU A 79 13.05 -22.17 -10.22
CA LEU A 79 14.11 -22.04 -11.21
C LEU A 79 15.44 -22.58 -10.66
N TYR A 80 15.78 -22.23 -9.41
CA TYR A 80 17.00 -22.71 -8.77
C TYR A 80 16.99 -24.22 -8.54
N TRP A 81 15.86 -24.79 -8.09
CA TRP A 81 15.70 -26.24 -7.97
C TRP A 81 15.98 -26.94 -9.30
N ARG A 82 15.45 -26.40 -10.40
CA ARG A 82 15.70 -26.91 -11.76
C ARG A 82 17.17 -26.80 -12.16
N LEU A 83 17.82 -25.66 -11.92
CA LEU A 83 19.24 -25.44 -12.23
C LEU A 83 20.17 -26.43 -11.51
N ARG A 84 19.75 -26.96 -10.36
CA ARG A 84 20.45 -28.03 -9.64
C ARG A 84 20.12 -29.44 -10.14
N ASN A 85 19.46 -29.58 -11.30
CA ASN A 85 19.01 -30.84 -11.87
C ASN A 85 18.16 -31.68 -10.89
N GLY A 86 17.38 -31.01 -10.03
CA GLY A 86 16.56 -31.70 -9.02
C GLY A 86 17.37 -32.58 -8.07
N ALA A 87 18.62 -32.21 -7.76
CA ALA A 87 19.49 -32.98 -6.89
C ALA A 87 18.78 -33.41 -5.59
N ASN A 88 18.80 -34.72 -5.33
CA ASN A 88 18.23 -35.36 -4.14
C ASN A 88 18.75 -34.69 -2.87
N GLY A 89 17.83 -34.20 -2.03
CA GLY A 89 18.13 -33.49 -0.79
C GLY A 89 16.99 -32.59 -0.33
N ALA A 90 16.98 -32.27 0.96
CA ALA A 90 16.05 -31.30 1.54
C ALA A 90 16.28 -29.92 0.90
N TYR A 91 15.30 -29.43 0.16
CA TYR A 91 15.32 -28.12 -0.47
C TYR A 91 14.36 -27.20 0.30
N GLN A 92 14.79 -25.97 0.59
CA GLN A 92 14.00 -25.04 1.39
C GLN A 92 13.61 -23.83 0.54
N CYS A 93 12.31 -23.69 0.27
CA CYS A 93 11.73 -22.47 -0.31
C CYS A 93 10.99 -21.72 0.80
N GLY A 94 11.61 -20.65 1.30
CA GLY A 94 11.06 -19.87 2.39
C GLY A 94 11.19 -20.55 3.74
N ASP A 95 10.13 -20.48 4.55
CA ASP A 95 10.12 -20.95 5.93
C ASP A 95 9.82 -22.46 6.05
N ASP A 96 9.20 -23.05 5.02
CA ASP A 96 8.81 -24.45 5.01
C ASP A 96 9.81 -25.30 4.20
N PRO A 97 10.33 -26.42 4.74
CA PRO A 97 11.14 -27.35 3.98
C PRO A 97 10.27 -28.10 2.97
N LEU A 98 10.68 -28.09 1.71
CA LEU A 98 10.02 -28.87 0.66
C LEU A 98 10.46 -30.33 0.80
N GLN A 99 9.49 -31.22 0.96
CA GLN A 99 9.78 -32.65 1.13
C GLN A 99 10.05 -33.32 -0.22
N GLU A 100 10.99 -34.27 -0.19
CA GLU A 100 11.62 -34.95 -1.34
C GLU A 100 10.68 -35.83 -2.21
N GLY A 101 9.36 -35.77 -2.00
CA GLY A 101 8.35 -36.48 -2.78
C GLY A 101 7.40 -35.58 -3.58
N GLN A 102 7.55 -34.26 -3.51
CA GLN A 102 6.71 -33.30 -4.22
C GLN A 102 7.16 -33.05 -5.67
N PHE A 103 8.35 -33.55 -6.05
CA PHE A 103 8.98 -33.29 -7.33
C PHE A 103 9.00 -34.55 -8.19
N GLN A 104 8.25 -34.55 -9.29
CA GLN A 104 8.31 -35.59 -10.31
C GLN A 104 9.12 -35.08 -11.49
N ALA A 105 10.32 -35.61 -11.69
CA ALA A 105 11.15 -35.28 -12.84
C ALA A 105 10.41 -35.66 -14.15
N GLY A 106 10.29 -34.71 -15.08
CA GLY A 106 9.61 -34.93 -16.36
C GLY A 106 8.09 -34.88 -16.30
N GLY A 107 7.52 -34.32 -15.23
CA GLY A 107 6.08 -34.14 -15.03
C GLY A 107 5.72 -32.73 -14.57
N ILE A 108 4.50 -32.60 -14.03
CA ILE A 108 4.06 -31.38 -13.36
C ILE A 108 4.37 -31.51 -11.87
N THR A 109 5.21 -30.63 -11.36
CA THR A 109 5.53 -30.52 -9.95
C THR A 109 4.80 -29.33 -9.35
N GLN A 110 4.13 -29.51 -8.21
CA GLN A 110 3.47 -28.43 -7.49
C GLN A 110 3.95 -28.38 -6.04
N PHE A 111 4.20 -27.18 -5.54
CA PHE A 111 4.54 -26.95 -4.14
C PHE A 111 4.03 -25.61 -3.63
N ILE A 112 3.89 -25.51 -2.31
CA ILE A 112 3.52 -24.28 -1.61
C ILE A 112 4.74 -23.83 -0.79
N ALA A 113 5.19 -22.60 -1.01
CA ALA A 113 6.27 -21.98 -0.26
C ALA A 113 5.73 -20.81 0.57
N LYS A 114 6.04 -20.77 1.87
CA LYS A 114 5.61 -19.70 2.77
C LYS A 114 6.78 -18.82 3.15
N TYR A 115 6.52 -17.53 3.29
CA TYR A 115 7.53 -16.52 3.61
C TYR A 115 6.99 -15.53 4.64
N GLN A 116 7.89 -14.99 5.45
CA GLN A 116 7.63 -13.77 6.21
C GLN A 116 8.03 -12.53 5.43
N PHE A 117 7.11 -11.59 5.25
CA PHE A 117 7.37 -10.29 4.65
C PHE A 117 6.90 -9.18 5.61
N ASN A 118 7.81 -8.36 6.12
CA ASN A 118 7.52 -7.29 7.07
C ASN A 118 6.64 -7.71 8.28
N GLY A 119 6.78 -8.96 8.74
CA GLY A 119 5.98 -9.52 9.85
C GLY A 119 4.60 -10.03 9.46
N ALA A 120 4.23 -9.98 8.18
CA ALA A 120 3.07 -10.67 7.60
C ALA A 120 3.49 -11.99 6.96
N CYS A 121 2.58 -12.97 6.98
CA CYS A 121 2.77 -14.26 6.33
C CYS A 121 2.23 -14.22 4.92
N VAL A 122 3.06 -14.53 3.93
CA VAL A 122 2.69 -14.61 2.51
C VAL A 122 3.05 -15.99 1.98
N GLU A 123 2.35 -16.47 0.96
CA GLU A 123 2.66 -17.77 0.37
C GLU A 123 2.61 -17.75 -1.15
N ALA A 124 3.34 -18.69 -1.76
CA ALA A 124 3.43 -18.86 -3.20
C ALA A 124 3.07 -20.30 -3.57
N HIS A 125 2.14 -20.44 -4.51
CA HIS A 125 1.77 -21.70 -5.14
C HIS A 125 2.52 -21.80 -6.45
N VAL A 126 3.47 -22.73 -6.49
CA VAL A 126 4.38 -22.86 -7.63
C VAL A 126 4.08 -24.17 -8.34
N GLU A 127 3.97 -24.09 -9.67
CA GLU A 127 3.76 -25.19 -10.58
C GLU A 127 4.90 -25.18 -11.62
N VAL A 128 5.64 -26.27 -11.71
CA VAL A 128 6.71 -26.48 -12.68
C VAL A 128 6.23 -27.56 -13.64
N ASP A 129 6.13 -27.23 -14.91
CA ASP A 129 5.81 -28.16 -15.98
C ASP A 129 7.06 -28.39 -16.82
N ASP A 130 7.74 -29.51 -16.57
CA ASP A 130 8.98 -29.87 -17.26
C ASP A 130 8.77 -30.16 -18.75
N ALA A 131 7.59 -30.67 -19.12
CA ALA A 131 7.26 -31.05 -20.49
C ALA A 131 7.04 -29.82 -21.38
N ASN A 132 6.36 -28.81 -20.85
CA ASN A 132 6.14 -27.55 -21.54
C ASN A 132 7.21 -26.49 -21.25
N GLN A 133 8.20 -26.82 -20.42
CA GLN A 133 9.27 -25.93 -19.97
C GLN A 133 8.72 -24.63 -19.36
N THR A 134 7.73 -24.75 -18.48
CA THR A 134 7.11 -23.59 -17.84
C THR A 134 7.21 -23.64 -16.32
N ILE A 135 7.28 -22.46 -15.70
CA ILE A 135 7.08 -22.25 -14.27
C ILE A 135 5.95 -21.24 -14.12
N ARG A 136 4.93 -21.62 -13.35
CA ARG A 136 3.85 -20.74 -12.87
C ARG A 136 4.03 -20.54 -11.39
N SER A 137 4.15 -19.30 -10.96
CA SER A 137 4.18 -18.97 -9.54
C SER A 137 3.07 -17.99 -9.23
N ARG A 138 2.18 -18.35 -8.31
CA ARG A 138 1.07 -17.52 -7.83
C ARG A 138 1.29 -17.17 -6.38
N GLY A 139 1.59 -15.92 -6.10
CA GLY A 139 1.78 -15.40 -4.75
C GLY A 139 0.51 -14.79 -4.18
N TYR A 140 0.36 -14.94 -2.87
CA TYR A 140 -0.78 -14.49 -2.08
C TYR A 140 -0.30 -13.65 -0.90
N ASN A 141 -1.06 -12.61 -0.56
CA ASN A 141 -0.79 -11.75 0.61
C ASN A 141 -1.11 -12.42 1.97
N THR A 142 -1.39 -13.73 1.99
CA THR A 142 -1.72 -14.49 3.19
C THR A 142 -1.35 -15.95 3.03
N CYS A 143 -0.98 -16.63 4.12
CA CYS A 143 -0.65 -18.07 4.16
C CYS A 143 -1.87 -19.01 4.28
N ASN A 144 -3.08 -18.48 4.05
CA ASN A 144 -4.30 -19.28 3.96
C ASN A 144 -5.29 -18.59 3.02
N PRO A 145 -4.97 -18.52 1.71
CA PRO A 145 -5.84 -17.93 0.73
C PRO A 145 -7.11 -18.77 0.64
N THR A 146 -8.23 -18.19 1.06
CA THR A 146 -9.54 -18.81 0.92
C THR A 146 -10.29 -18.13 -0.23
N PRO A 147 -10.96 -18.88 -1.11
CA PRO A 147 -11.59 -18.33 -2.32
C PRO A 147 -12.73 -17.34 -2.05
N ASN A 148 -13.23 -17.31 -0.81
CA ASN A 148 -14.33 -16.44 -0.38
C ASN A 148 -13.89 -15.21 0.42
N ASN A 149 -12.57 -15.03 0.63
CA ASN A 149 -12.07 -13.88 1.38
C ASN A 149 -11.71 -12.72 0.41
N PRO A 150 -12.46 -11.60 0.42
CA PRO A 150 -12.22 -10.48 -0.48
C PRO A 150 -10.93 -9.70 -0.17
N THR A 151 -10.25 -9.99 0.94
CA THR A 151 -8.94 -9.38 1.27
C THR A 151 -7.76 -10.16 0.68
N VAL A 152 -8.01 -11.31 0.04
CA VAL A 152 -6.96 -12.09 -0.60
C VAL A 152 -6.60 -11.42 -1.93
N VAL A 153 -5.33 -11.07 -2.05
CA VAL A 153 -4.75 -10.55 -3.29
C VAL A 153 -3.85 -11.63 -3.87
N GLU A 154 -4.05 -11.95 -5.15
CA GLU A 154 -3.21 -12.87 -5.92
C GLU A 154 -2.41 -12.08 -6.97
N ARG A 155 -1.12 -12.40 -7.09
CA ARG A 155 -0.24 -11.94 -8.17
C ARG A 155 0.51 -13.15 -8.72
N GLY A 156 0.78 -13.17 -10.02
CA GLY A 156 1.34 -14.35 -10.65
C GLY A 156 2.41 -14.03 -11.68
N TYR A 157 3.39 -14.92 -11.77
CA TYR A 157 4.41 -14.95 -12.81
C TYR A 157 4.33 -16.23 -13.61
N PHE A 158 4.60 -16.09 -14.91
CA PHE A 158 4.69 -17.19 -15.84
C PHE A 158 6.02 -17.07 -16.58
N ILE A 159 6.85 -18.08 -16.42
CA ILE A 159 8.19 -18.15 -17.00
C ILE A 159 8.22 -19.33 -17.97
N ILE A 160 8.75 -19.10 -19.16
CA ILE A 160 9.09 -20.14 -20.15
C ILE A 160 10.61 -20.15 -20.25
N TYR A 161 11.23 -21.33 -20.25
CA TYR A 161 12.69 -21.49 -20.26
C TYR A 161 13.17 -22.58 -21.22
#